data_AF-A0A166UNU9-F1
#
_entry.id   AF-A0A166UNU9-F1
#
_cell.length_a   1.000
_cell.length_b   1.000
_cell.length_c   1.000
_cell.angle_alpha   90.00
_cell.angle_beta   90.00
_cell.angle_gamma   90.00
#
_symmetry.space_group_name_H-M   'P 1'
#
loop_
_entity.id
_entity.type
_entity.pdbx_description
1 polymer ?
#
loop_
_entity_poly.entity_id
_entity_poly.type
_entity_poly.pdbx_seq_one_letter_code
_entity_poly.pdbx_strand_id
1 'polypeptide(L)'
;MTQPDAYWSDLTTKDDPRPHITFNTHIVGAEWDVALQLHHFRVQTLRDGDAMKERVVRPRFPDIEGLGVLGGERFRSAKWEHEVQVKGKRVAVIGSESSAIQCVPKLAQDPSIEVVQFIRAPSWYIPKVEIAYSSFVDWILTHIPRAMRMYRNRIFLQAHLNYFGRRPSIEVPCFGLFAIPYLVGQMKQGLLEHMQQTCRQEYQQVMTPDFHTRTTAPGCKRLLLDAGYLPGVRDDAGEEIPIDVIIFATGFTAGKYPFHVSGIDGEAIQGYYKEYGGPTAYLDTTAPGLPSLRCALHSSHSQMIAPVFSGAASSFVVTPAACDAYNAKIQRRLEGSVLMQCVPWYRAGGTRQVTSVFPGPVTLFWCRMRKPVWGSGGR
;
A
#
# COMPACT_ATOMS: atom_id res chain seq x y z
N MET A 1 -19.23 2.03 -14.38
CA MET A 1 -18.91 2.40 -12.99
C MET A 1 -18.64 1.10 -12.23
N THR A 2 -17.51 0.97 -11.53
CA THR A 2 -17.21 -0.28 -10.81
C THR A 2 -18.01 -0.36 -9.50
N GLN A 3 -18.17 -1.56 -8.91
CA GLN A 3 -18.86 -1.73 -7.62
C GLN A 3 -18.32 -0.80 -6.51
N PRO A 4 -16.99 -0.62 -6.35
CA PRO A 4 -16.44 0.34 -5.39
C PRO A 4 -16.82 1.80 -5.68
N ASP A 5 -16.79 2.23 -6.95
CA ASP A 5 -17.15 3.61 -7.32
C ASP A 5 -18.61 3.89 -6.98
N ALA A 6 -19.50 2.94 -7.27
CA ALA A 6 -20.91 3.03 -6.92
C ALA A 6 -21.11 3.13 -5.40
N TYR A 7 -20.39 2.31 -4.62
CA TYR A 7 -20.43 2.38 -3.15
C TYR A 7 -19.98 3.75 -2.61
N TRP A 8 -18.88 4.30 -3.11
CA TRP A 8 -18.41 5.63 -2.68
C TRP A 8 -19.36 6.75 -3.14
N SER A 9 -19.94 6.63 -4.33
CA SER A 9 -20.95 7.58 -4.82
C SER A 9 -22.21 7.55 -3.97
N ASP A 10 -22.64 6.36 -3.53
CA ASP A 10 -23.78 6.20 -2.62
C ASP A 10 -23.46 6.81 -1.25
N LEU A 11 -22.29 6.51 -0.68
CA LEU A 11 -21.85 7.06 0.60
C LEU A 11 -21.78 8.60 0.57
N THR A 12 -21.26 9.17 -0.51
CA THR A 12 -21.19 10.64 -0.68
C THR A 12 -22.57 11.27 -0.90
N THR A 13 -23.56 10.50 -1.36
CA THR A 13 -24.95 10.96 -1.44
C THR A 13 -25.65 10.87 -0.09
N LYS A 14 -25.39 9.79 0.65
CA LYS A 14 -26.02 9.49 1.94
C LYS A 14 -25.59 10.42 3.06
N ASP A 15 -24.28 10.59 3.24
CA ASP A 15 -23.71 11.36 4.36
C ASP A 15 -23.37 12.82 3.94
N ASP A 16 -23.57 13.15 2.65
CA ASP A 16 -23.27 14.42 1.98
C ASP A 16 -22.05 15.19 2.52
N PRO A 17 -20.82 14.63 2.41
CA PRO A 17 -19.63 15.32 2.89
C PRO A 17 -19.19 16.47 1.97
N ARG A 18 -19.85 16.65 0.81
CA ARG A 18 -19.44 17.62 -0.24
C ARG A 18 -19.35 19.07 0.25
N PRO A 19 -20.22 19.60 1.13
CA PRO A 19 -20.08 20.95 1.67
C PRO A 19 -18.78 21.16 2.47
N HIS A 20 -18.13 20.08 2.92
CA HIS A 20 -16.89 20.10 3.68
C HIS A 20 -15.66 19.75 2.83
N ILE A 21 -15.82 19.59 1.50
CA ILE A 21 -14.74 19.20 0.59
C ILE A 21 -14.56 20.29 -0.47
N THR A 22 -13.36 20.87 -0.54
CA THR A 22 -12.97 21.74 -1.64
C THR A 22 -12.24 20.93 -2.71
N PHE A 23 -12.93 20.63 -3.81
CA PHE A 23 -12.34 19.91 -4.95
C PHE A 23 -11.38 20.80 -5.75
N ASN A 24 -10.59 20.17 -6.63
CA ASN A 24 -9.65 20.86 -7.54
C ASN A 24 -8.71 21.84 -6.82
N THR A 25 -8.33 21.52 -5.58
CA THR A 25 -7.48 22.37 -4.75
C THR A 25 -6.36 21.52 -4.16
N HIS A 26 -5.11 21.94 -4.38
CA HIS A 26 -3.93 21.24 -3.92
C HIS A 26 -3.29 21.97 -2.74
N ILE A 27 -2.94 21.25 -1.68
CA ILE A 27 -2.12 21.80 -0.59
C ILE A 27 -0.67 21.80 -1.06
N VAL A 28 -0.06 22.98 -1.15
CA VAL A 28 1.33 23.17 -1.58
C VAL A 28 2.28 23.36 -0.41
N GLY A 29 1.75 23.77 0.75
CA GLY A 29 2.53 23.89 1.96
C GLY A 29 1.69 23.96 3.23
N ALA A 30 2.29 23.66 4.37
CA ALA A 30 1.76 23.93 5.69
C ALA A 30 2.87 24.45 6.61
N GLU A 31 2.59 25.53 7.34
CA GLU A 31 3.54 26.15 8.26
C GLU A 31 2.89 26.30 9.64
N TRP A 32 3.63 25.97 10.70
CA TRP A 32 3.13 26.10 12.06
C TRP A 32 3.27 27.53 12.58
N ASP A 33 2.16 28.11 13.05
CA ASP A 33 2.15 29.38 13.77
C ASP A 33 2.18 29.11 15.28
N VAL A 34 3.30 29.45 15.92
CA VAL A 34 3.50 29.24 17.36
C VAL A 34 2.59 30.13 18.21
N ALA A 35 2.29 31.35 17.76
CA ALA A 35 1.46 32.28 18.53
C ALA A 35 -0.01 31.84 18.50
N LEU A 36 -0.49 31.40 17.35
CA LEU A 36 -1.88 30.97 17.17
C LEU A 36 -2.12 29.49 17.51
N GLN A 37 -1.06 28.69 17.65
CA GLN A 37 -1.13 27.25 17.84
C GLN A 37 -1.91 26.54 16.72
N LEU A 38 -1.70 26.97 15.47
CA LEU A 38 -2.41 26.47 14.29
C LEU A 38 -1.47 26.29 13.10
N HIS A 39 -1.88 25.43 12.16
CA HIS A 39 -1.21 25.31 10.85
C HIS A 39 -1.82 26.28 9.85
N HIS A 40 -0.99 27.07 9.19
CA HIS A 40 -1.36 27.86 8.03
C HIS A 40 -1.10 27.04 6.77
N PHE A 41 -2.19 26.60 6.14
CA PHE A 41 -2.13 25.84 4.89
C PHE A 41 -2.10 26.78 3.70
N ARG A 42 -1.10 26.59 2.83
CA ARG A 42 -1.04 27.22 1.52
C ARG A 42 -1.66 26.28 0.50
N VAL A 43 -2.65 26.78 -0.23
CA VAL A 43 -3.40 26.02 -1.23
C VAL A 43 -3.30 26.67 -2.61
N GLN A 44 -3.38 25.83 -3.64
CA GLN A 44 -3.44 26.23 -5.03
C GLN A 44 -4.70 25.63 -5.67
N THR A 45 -5.59 26.49 -6.15
CA THR A 45 -6.76 26.04 -6.94
C THR A 45 -6.32 25.72 -8.35
N LEU A 46 -6.70 24.54 -8.84
CA LEU A 46 -6.47 24.06 -10.19
C LEU A 46 -7.63 24.50 -11.07
N ARG A 47 -7.34 25.17 -12.17
CA ARG A 47 -8.29 25.47 -13.25
C ARG A 47 -8.24 24.35 -14.30
N ASP A 48 -9.27 24.26 -15.13
CA ASP A 48 -9.29 23.33 -16.26
C ASP A 48 -8.08 23.59 -17.17
N GLY A 49 -7.24 22.57 -17.34
CA GLY A 49 -5.99 22.65 -18.10
C GLY A 49 -4.72 22.85 -17.25
N ASP A 50 -4.82 23.11 -15.94
CA ASP A 50 -3.65 23.16 -15.08
C ASP A 50 -3.00 21.77 -14.95
N ALA A 51 -1.76 21.66 -15.42
CA ALA A 51 -0.98 20.45 -15.24
C ALA A 51 -0.71 20.22 -13.74
N MET A 52 -1.32 19.18 -13.17
CA MET A 52 -1.01 18.70 -11.82
C MET A 52 0.48 18.37 -11.71
N LYS A 53 1.26 19.23 -11.05
CA LYS A 53 2.70 18.99 -10.83
C LYS A 53 2.99 17.99 -9.70
N GLU A 54 2.10 17.85 -8.71
CA GLU A 54 2.36 16.99 -7.55
C GLU A 54 1.12 16.19 -7.15
N ARG A 55 1.24 14.85 -7.18
CA ARG A 55 0.27 13.93 -6.57
C ARG A 55 0.80 13.49 -5.21
N VAL A 56 -0.11 13.36 -4.23
CA VAL A 56 0.17 12.87 -2.87
C VAL A 56 0.81 11.47 -2.87
N VAL A 57 0.50 10.67 -3.90
CA VAL A 57 1.17 9.40 -4.19
C VAL A 57 1.72 9.50 -5.61
N ARG A 58 3.04 9.64 -5.75
CA ARG A 58 3.68 9.75 -7.06
C ARG A 58 3.82 8.36 -7.68
N PRO A 59 3.20 8.10 -8.85
CA PRO A 59 3.53 6.91 -9.62
C PRO A 59 5.02 6.93 -9.97
N ARG A 60 5.68 5.78 -9.89
CA ARG A 60 7.10 5.68 -10.21
C ARG A 60 7.29 5.56 -11.72
N PHE A 61 7.92 6.53 -12.37
CA PHE A 61 8.45 6.28 -13.72
C PHE A 61 9.72 5.45 -13.60
N PRO A 62 9.86 4.37 -14.37
CA PRO A 62 11.14 3.70 -14.50
C PRO A 62 12.07 4.62 -15.30
N ASP A 63 13.33 4.67 -14.90
CA ASP A 63 14.37 5.32 -15.68
C ASP A 63 14.79 4.32 -16.76
N ILE A 64 14.23 4.49 -17.95
CA ILE A 64 14.50 3.63 -19.12
C ILE A 64 15.19 4.51 -20.15
N GLU A 65 16.39 4.11 -20.55
CA GLU A 65 17.14 4.78 -21.62
C GLU A 65 16.33 4.76 -22.92
N GLY A 66 16.32 5.87 -23.67
CA GLY A 66 15.56 5.97 -24.92
C GLY A 66 14.05 6.15 -24.76
N LEU A 67 13.49 6.15 -23.53
CA LEU A 67 12.05 6.33 -23.32
C LEU A 67 11.52 7.66 -23.85
N GLY A 68 12.35 8.71 -23.87
CA GLY A 68 12.00 10.01 -24.45
C GLY A 68 11.88 10.00 -25.98
N VAL A 69 12.46 9.01 -26.65
CA VAL A 69 12.57 8.90 -28.11
C VAL A 69 11.53 7.93 -28.69
N LEU A 70 10.98 7.03 -27.86
CA LEU A 70 9.91 6.12 -28.26
C LEU A 70 8.66 6.90 -28.67
N GLY A 71 8.30 6.82 -29.96
CA GLY A 71 7.00 7.22 -30.47
C GLY A 71 5.90 6.29 -29.95
N GLY A 72 4.66 6.79 -29.85
CA GLY A 72 3.50 6.01 -29.39
C GLY A 72 2.85 6.54 -28.12
N GLU A 73 1.68 6.00 -27.81
CA GLU A 73 0.88 6.40 -26.65
C GLU A 73 1.44 5.77 -25.37
N ARG A 74 1.45 6.53 -24.27
CA ARG A 74 1.97 6.00 -23.00
C ARG A 74 1.27 6.59 -21.79
N PHE A 75 0.91 5.72 -20.86
CA PHE A 75 0.25 6.14 -19.65
C PHE A 75 0.50 5.18 -18.49
N ARG A 76 0.03 5.57 -17.31
CA ARG A 76 0.24 4.83 -16.06
C ARG A 76 -1.05 4.14 -15.68
N SER A 77 -0.98 2.93 -15.14
CA SER A 77 -2.17 2.23 -14.65
C SER A 77 -2.94 3.03 -13.58
N ALA A 78 -2.25 3.87 -12.79
CA ALA A 78 -2.83 4.77 -11.79
C ALA A 78 -3.45 6.07 -12.34
N LYS A 79 -3.29 6.34 -13.63
CA LYS A 79 -3.96 7.43 -14.37
C LYS A 79 -4.29 6.87 -15.74
N TRP A 80 -5.31 6.02 -15.75
CA TRP A 80 -5.75 5.36 -16.97
C TRP A 80 -6.29 6.39 -17.95
N GLU A 81 -5.71 6.48 -19.14
CA GLU A 81 -6.14 7.42 -20.18
C GLU A 81 -7.18 6.70 -21.06
N HIS A 82 -8.46 6.97 -20.79
CA HIS A 82 -9.58 6.29 -21.44
C HIS A 82 -9.71 6.61 -22.94
N GLU A 83 -9.06 7.67 -23.40
CA GLU A 83 -9.08 8.10 -24.81
C GLU A 83 -8.13 7.27 -25.69
N VAL A 84 -7.12 6.62 -25.08
CA VAL A 84 -6.15 5.80 -25.81
C VAL A 84 -6.81 4.51 -26.28
N GLN A 85 -6.97 4.36 -27.59
CA GLN A 85 -7.43 3.12 -28.22
C GLN A 85 -6.34 2.06 -28.17
N VAL A 86 -6.63 0.91 -27.58
CA VAL A 86 -5.71 -0.24 -27.44
C VAL A 86 -6.09 -1.44 -28.32
N LYS A 87 -7.28 -1.44 -28.92
CA LYS A 87 -7.75 -2.53 -29.79
C LYS A 87 -6.94 -2.59 -31.08
N GLY A 88 -6.61 -3.80 -31.52
CA GLY A 88 -5.80 -4.02 -32.73
C GLY A 88 -4.34 -3.58 -32.60
N LYS A 89 -3.87 -3.25 -31.40
CA LYS A 89 -2.53 -2.72 -31.14
C LYS A 89 -1.69 -3.68 -30.30
N ARG A 90 -0.37 -3.50 -30.40
CA ARG A 90 0.58 -4.13 -29.49
C ARG A 90 0.81 -3.24 -28.27
N VAL A 91 0.49 -3.79 -27.10
CA VAL A 91 0.49 -3.08 -25.82
C VAL A 91 1.57 -3.66 -24.92
N ALA A 92 2.59 -2.85 -24.63
CA ALA A 92 3.59 -3.18 -23.62
C ALA A 92 3.08 -2.87 -22.22
N VAL A 93 3.20 -3.82 -21.29
CA VAL A 93 2.92 -3.61 -19.86
C VAL A 93 4.20 -3.79 -19.07
N ILE A 94 4.67 -2.70 -18.45
CA ILE A 94 5.92 -2.71 -17.66
C ILE A 94 5.58 -2.96 -16.19
N GLY A 95 5.96 -4.13 -15.68
CA GLY A 95 5.73 -4.57 -14.31
C GLY A 95 4.81 -5.79 -14.20
N SER A 96 4.91 -6.49 -13.06
CA SER A 96 4.25 -7.77 -12.78
C SER A 96 3.49 -7.82 -11.44
N GLU A 97 3.39 -6.68 -10.75
CA GLU A 97 2.80 -6.59 -9.42
C GLU A 97 1.27 -6.31 -9.50
N SER A 98 0.67 -5.86 -8.40
CA SER A 98 -0.79 -5.72 -8.25
C SER A 98 -1.50 -4.94 -9.38
N SER A 99 -0.86 -3.93 -9.97
CA SER A 99 -1.45 -3.17 -11.08
C SER A 99 -1.51 -3.99 -12.37
N ALA A 100 -0.42 -4.70 -12.70
CA ALA A 100 -0.34 -5.51 -13.92
C ALA A 100 -1.32 -6.68 -13.88
N ILE A 101 -1.44 -7.32 -12.72
CA ILE A 101 -2.35 -8.47 -12.50
C ILE A 101 -3.81 -8.12 -12.69
N GLN A 102 -4.18 -6.84 -12.51
CA GLN A 102 -5.56 -6.38 -12.75
C GLN A 102 -5.79 -5.99 -14.21
N CYS A 103 -4.81 -5.40 -14.89
CA CYS A 103 -5.00 -4.91 -16.27
C CYS A 103 -4.67 -5.95 -17.35
N VAL A 104 -3.64 -6.77 -17.18
CA VAL A 104 -3.20 -7.76 -18.18
C VAL A 104 -4.31 -8.77 -18.52
N PRO A 105 -5.03 -9.38 -17.57
CA PRO A 105 -6.14 -10.28 -17.91
C PRO A 105 -7.25 -9.58 -18.70
N LYS A 106 -7.49 -8.30 -18.43
CA LYS A 106 -8.52 -7.51 -19.13
C LYS A 106 -8.11 -7.13 -20.54
N LEU A 107 -6.83 -6.87 -20.76
CA LEU A 107 -6.28 -6.63 -22.10
C LEU A 107 -6.27 -7.94 -22.91
N ALA A 108 -5.80 -9.04 -22.32
CA ALA A 108 -5.71 -10.34 -22.96
C ALA A 108 -7.07 -11.01 -23.24
N GLN A 109 -8.18 -10.47 -22.72
CA GLN A 109 -9.54 -10.93 -23.06
C GLN A 109 -9.95 -10.56 -24.49
N ASP A 110 -9.38 -9.48 -25.06
CA ASP A 110 -9.64 -9.08 -26.44
C ASP A 110 -8.52 -9.65 -27.33
N PRO A 111 -8.81 -10.62 -28.21
CA PRO A 111 -7.79 -11.28 -29.04
C PRO A 111 -7.15 -10.34 -30.08
N SER A 112 -7.72 -9.16 -30.32
CA SER A 112 -7.11 -8.14 -31.19
C SER A 112 -5.96 -7.40 -30.52
N ILE A 113 -5.78 -7.55 -29.20
CA ILE A 113 -4.74 -6.86 -28.44
C ILE A 113 -3.58 -7.82 -28.24
N GLU A 114 -2.42 -7.45 -28.76
CA GLU A 114 -1.19 -8.19 -28.51
C GLU A 114 -0.51 -7.63 -27.26
N VAL A 115 -0.69 -8.31 -26.13
CA VAL A 115 -0.09 -7.89 -24.86
C VAL A 115 1.33 -8.45 -24.76
N VAL A 116 2.29 -7.57 -24.53
CA VAL A 116 3.69 -7.91 -24.24
C VAL A 116 4.01 -7.41 -22.85
N GLN A 117 4.56 -8.25 -22.00
CA GLN A 117 4.81 -7.94 -20.61
C GLN A 117 6.29 -8.00 -20.28
N PHE A 118 6.79 -6.92 -19.67
CA PHE A 118 8.19 -6.83 -19.26
C PHE A 118 8.28 -7.09 -17.75
N ILE A 119 8.84 -8.25 -17.37
CA ILE A 119 8.86 -8.73 -15.99
C ILE A 119 10.28 -8.66 -15.43
N ARG A 120 10.52 -7.73 -14.50
CA ARG A 120 11.83 -7.64 -13.82
C ARG A 120 12.03 -8.73 -12.76
N ALA A 121 10.99 -9.03 -11.99
CA ALA A 121 11.06 -10.01 -10.92
C ALA A 121 9.69 -10.67 -10.73
N PRO A 122 9.60 -12.00 -10.75
CA PRO A 122 8.36 -12.70 -10.45
C PRO A 122 7.94 -12.51 -8.98
N SER A 123 6.67 -12.81 -8.73
CA SER A 123 6.04 -12.75 -7.41
C SER A 123 5.28 -14.05 -7.12
N TRP A 124 4.78 -14.22 -5.91
CA TRP A 124 3.98 -15.39 -5.53
C TRP A 124 2.50 -15.15 -5.76
N TYR A 125 1.85 -16.10 -6.42
CA TYR A 125 0.45 -16.02 -6.81
C TYR A 125 -0.40 -16.98 -5.98
N ILE A 126 -1.49 -16.48 -5.44
CA ILE A 126 -2.53 -17.28 -4.78
C ILE A 126 -3.76 -17.35 -5.68
N PRO A 127 -4.47 -18.49 -5.71
CA PRO A 127 -5.70 -18.60 -6.47
C PRO A 127 -6.73 -17.57 -5.97
N LYS A 128 -7.44 -16.92 -6.90
CA LYS A 128 -8.56 -16.06 -6.54
C LYS A 128 -9.73 -16.90 -6.06
N VAL A 129 -10.12 -16.73 -4.80
CA VAL A 129 -11.34 -17.30 -4.25
C VAL A 129 -12.46 -16.27 -4.40
N GLU A 130 -13.32 -16.45 -5.40
CA GLU A 130 -14.54 -15.64 -5.52
C GLU A 130 -15.61 -16.20 -4.57
N ILE A 131 -15.90 -15.44 -3.52
CA ILE A 131 -16.98 -15.77 -2.60
C ILE A 131 -18.27 -15.14 -3.17
N ALA A 132 -19.07 -15.96 -3.85
CA ALA A 132 -20.42 -15.58 -4.21
C ALA A 132 -21.35 -15.75 -2.99
N TYR A 133 -22.07 -14.70 -2.64
CA TYR A 133 -23.11 -14.78 -1.61
C TYR A 133 -24.42 -15.20 -2.27
N SER A 134 -25.05 -16.25 -1.76
CA SER A 134 -26.41 -16.58 -2.17
C SER A 134 -27.39 -15.52 -1.67
N SER A 135 -28.53 -15.37 -2.34
CA SER A 135 -29.59 -14.43 -1.92
C SER A 135 -30.05 -14.68 -0.49
N PHE A 136 -29.98 -15.93 -0.02
CA PHE A 136 -30.28 -16.29 1.37
C PHE A 136 -29.23 -15.75 2.35
N VAL A 137 -27.94 -15.86 2.05
CA VAL A 137 -26.88 -15.29 2.91
C VAL A 137 -26.95 -13.77 2.89
N ASP A 138 -27.20 -13.17 1.73
CA ASP A 138 -27.41 -11.73 1.62
C ASP A 138 -28.62 -11.25 2.44
N TRP A 139 -29.73 -12.00 2.38
CA TRP A 139 -30.90 -11.74 3.22
C TRP A 139 -30.57 -11.82 4.71
N ILE A 140 -29.83 -12.84 5.14
CA ILE A 140 -29.37 -12.99 6.54
C ILE A 140 -28.52 -11.77 6.95
N LEU A 141 -27.51 -11.43 6.16
CA LEU A 141 -26.58 -10.34 6.48
C LEU A 141 -27.27 -8.98 6.50
N THR A 142 -28.36 -8.81 5.74
CA THR A 142 -29.14 -7.57 5.64
C THR A 142 -30.21 -7.45 6.73
N HIS A 143 -30.96 -8.52 7.00
CA HIS A 143 -32.18 -8.44 7.82
C HIS A 143 -32.00 -8.98 9.25
N ILE A 144 -31.09 -9.92 9.49
CA ILE A 144 -30.88 -10.46 10.84
C ILE A 144 -30.00 -9.50 11.65
N PRO A 145 -30.50 -8.92 12.76
CA PRO A 145 -29.70 -8.01 13.57
C PRO A 145 -28.41 -8.68 14.04
N ARG A 146 -27.30 -7.94 13.96
CA ARG A 146 -25.94 -8.37 14.34
C ARG A 146 -25.30 -9.46 13.47
N ALA A 147 -26.00 -10.09 12.52
CA ALA A 147 -25.42 -11.11 11.64
C ALA A 147 -24.21 -10.58 10.88
N MET A 148 -24.31 -9.41 10.25
CA MET A 148 -23.19 -8.74 9.58
C MET A 148 -22.02 -8.45 10.54
N ARG A 149 -22.31 -8.06 11.79
CA ARG A 149 -21.26 -7.79 12.80
C ARG A 149 -20.55 -9.08 13.22
N MET A 150 -21.27 -10.18 13.41
CA MET A 150 -20.69 -11.50 13.70
C MET A 150 -19.85 -11.99 12.53
N TYR A 151 -20.33 -11.82 11.29
CA TYR A 151 -19.59 -12.17 10.09
C TYR A 151 -18.27 -11.40 9.98
N ARG A 152 -18.30 -10.08 10.21
CA ARG A 152 -17.08 -9.24 10.27
C ARG A 152 -16.14 -9.66 11.39
N ASN A 153 -16.67 -9.98 12.57
CA ASN A 153 -15.87 -10.48 13.69
C ASN A 153 -15.21 -11.84 13.38
N ARG A 154 -15.89 -12.72 12.65
CA ARG A 154 -15.33 -14.01 12.20
C ARG A 154 -14.17 -13.79 11.24
N ILE A 155 -14.33 -12.91 10.24
CA ILE A 155 -13.24 -12.55 9.31
C ILE A 155 -12.05 -11.96 10.08
N PHE A 156 -12.32 -11.04 11.00
CA PHE A 156 -11.31 -10.43 11.85
C PHE A 156 -10.56 -11.47 12.70
N LEU A 157 -11.28 -12.39 13.36
CA LEU A 157 -10.70 -13.45 14.16
C LEU A 157 -9.86 -14.38 13.28
N GLN A 158 -10.36 -14.77 12.11
CA GLN A 158 -9.62 -15.59 11.15
C GLN A 158 -8.32 -14.91 10.71
N ALA A 159 -8.36 -13.61 10.38
CA ALA A 159 -7.17 -12.85 10.03
C ALA A 159 -6.14 -12.80 11.18
N HIS A 160 -6.61 -12.65 12.43
CA HIS A 160 -5.73 -12.69 13.61
C HIS A 160 -5.13 -14.07 13.86
N LEU A 161 -5.92 -15.13 13.79
CA LEU A 161 -5.41 -16.50 13.94
C LEU A 161 -4.38 -16.82 12.85
N ASN A 162 -4.63 -16.41 11.61
CA ASN A 162 -3.69 -16.55 10.50
C ASN A 162 -2.37 -15.80 10.76
N TYR A 163 -2.42 -14.61 11.37
CA TYR A 163 -1.22 -13.86 11.73
C TYR A 163 -0.39 -14.61 12.79
N PHE A 164 -1.03 -15.13 13.85
CA PHE A 164 -0.33 -15.89 14.90
C PHE A 164 0.22 -17.22 14.40
N GLY A 165 -0.52 -17.93 13.55
CA GLY A 165 -0.05 -19.18 12.92
C GLY A 165 1.11 -19.00 11.94
N ARG A 166 1.36 -17.77 11.44
CA ARG A 166 2.42 -17.45 10.47
C ARG A 166 3.65 -16.76 11.07
N ARG A 167 3.65 -16.50 12.39
CA ARG A 167 4.77 -15.85 13.09
C ARG A 167 5.70 -16.89 13.71
N PRO A 168 6.94 -17.02 13.22
CA PRO A 168 7.98 -17.72 13.96
C PRO A 168 8.49 -16.77 15.05
N SER A 169 7.92 -16.81 16.25
CA SER A 169 8.54 -16.06 17.36
C SER A 169 8.17 -16.59 18.75
N ILE A 170 9.18 -17.20 19.39
CA ILE A 170 9.67 -17.00 20.77
C ILE A 170 8.73 -17.32 21.95
N GLU A 171 7.43 -17.13 21.84
CA GLU A 171 6.48 -17.31 22.95
C GLU A 171 5.89 -18.73 23.03
N VAL A 172 6.06 -19.55 21.98
CA VAL A 172 5.63 -20.98 21.95
C VAL A 172 6.77 -21.83 21.36
N PRO A 173 7.78 -22.22 22.17
CA PRO A 173 9.07 -22.71 21.67
C PRO A 173 8.98 -24.03 20.89
N CYS A 174 8.10 -24.94 21.30
CA CYS A 174 8.10 -26.32 20.79
C CYS A 174 7.28 -26.50 19.49
N PHE A 175 6.19 -25.75 19.32
CA PHE A 175 5.35 -25.83 18.11
C PHE A 175 6.00 -25.11 16.91
N GLY A 176 6.76 -24.05 17.16
CA GLY A 176 7.34 -23.21 16.12
C GLY A 176 8.52 -23.82 15.38
N LEU A 177 9.32 -24.68 16.02
CA LEU A 177 10.59 -25.16 15.46
C LEU A 177 10.42 -26.12 14.27
N PHE A 178 9.40 -27.00 14.31
CA PHE A 178 9.20 -28.04 13.28
C PHE A 178 7.99 -27.78 12.38
N ALA A 179 6.86 -27.31 12.94
CA ALA A 179 5.64 -27.13 12.16
C ALA A 179 5.72 -25.92 11.22
N ILE A 180 6.40 -24.83 11.61
CA ILE A 180 6.44 -23.61 10.79
C ILE A 180 7.29 -23.79 9.52
N PRO A 181 8.53 -24.33 9.57
CA PRO A 181 9.29 -24.59 8.35
C PRO A 181 8.56 -25.55 7.41
N TYR A 182 7.90 -26.58 7.95
CA TYR A 182 7.07 -27.51 7.18
C TYR A 182 5.89 -26.80 6.51
N LEU A 183 5.10 -26.02 7.24
CA LEU A 183 3.96 -25.26 6.70
C LEU A 183 4.39 -24.21 5.68
N VAL A 184 5.52 -23.53 5.90
CA VAL A 184 6.10 -22.60 4.91
C VAL A 184 6.55 -23.36 3.67
N GLY A 185 7.14 -24.55 3.82
CA GLY A 185 7.47 -25.44 2.71
C GLY A 185 6.25 -25.88 1.91
N GLN A 186 5.19 -26.34 2.59
CA GLN A 186 3.91 -26.71 1.97
C GLN A 186 3.26 -25.52 1.25
N MET A 187 3.26 -24.34 1.88
CA MET A 187 2.75 -23.13 1.25
C MET A 187 3.57 -22.76 0.01
N LYS A 188 4.91 -22.78 0.08
CA LYS A 188 5.78 -22.54 -1.08
C LYS A 188 5.46 -23.50 -2.23
N GLN A 189 5.37 -24.79 -1.89
CA GLN A 189 5.10 -25.84 -2.87
C GLN A 189 3.74 -25.64 -3.54
N GLY A 190 2.67 -25.42 -2.77
CA GLY A 190 1.33 -25.19 -3.33
C GLY A 190 1.23 -23.93 -4.20
N LEU A 191 1.96 -22.85 -3.85
CA LEU A 191 2.03 -21.65 -4.68
C LEU A 191 2.80 -21.89 -5.99
N LEU A 192 3.86 -22.70 -5.93
CA LEU A 192 4.64 -23.07 -7.10
C LEU A 192 3.82 -23.97 -8.03
N GLU A 193 3.12 -24.96 -7.48
CA GLU A 193 2.23 -25.86 -8.21
C GLU A 193 1.12 -25.09 -8.92
N HIS A 194 0.46 -24.15 -8.22
CA HIS A 194 -0.55 -23.27 -8.83
C HIS A 194 0.03 -22.50 -10.01
N MET A 195 1.24 -21.94 -9.85
CA MET A 195 1.93 -21.21 -10.91
C MET A 195 2.25 -22.12 -12.10
N GLN A 196 2.82 -23.30 -11.87
CA GLN A 196 3.16 -24.27 -12.92
C GLN A 196 1.93 -24.81 -13.66
N GLN A 197 0.81 -25.01 -12.96
CA GLN A 197 -0.42 -25.52 -13.59
C GLN A 197 -1.13 -24.47 -14.44
N THR A 198 -1.03 -23.19 -14.07
CA THR A 198 -1.82 -22.10 -14.67
C THR A 198 -1.01 -21.26 -15.67
N CYS A 199 0.31 -21.16 -15.49
CA CYS A 199 1.21 -20.44 -16.38
C CYS A 199 1.56 -21.29 -17.60
N ARG A 200 1.65 -20.66 -18.78
CA ARG A 200 2.10 -21.32 -20.01
C ARG A 200 3.50 -21.89 -19.85
N GLN A 201 3.73 -23.09 -20.37
CA GLN A 201 4.98 -23.83 -20.20
C GLN A 201 6.22 -23.02 -20.59
N GLU A 202 6.16 -22.26 -21.68
CA GLU A 202 7.25 -21.41 -22.17
C GLU A 202 7.70 -20.32 -21.18
N TYR A 203 6.80 -19.84 -20.31
CA TYR A 203 7.08 -18.76 -19.35
C TYR A 203 7.25 -19.25 -17.92
N GLN A 204 7.10 -20.55 -17.65
CA GLN A 204 7.19 -21.09 -16.27
C GLN A 204 8.54 -20.81 -15.62
N GLN A 205 9.64 -20.89 -16.38
CA GLN A 205 10.97 -20.64 -15.83
C GLN A 205 11.15 -19.18 -15.39
N VAL A 206 10.75 -18.21 -16.21
CA VAL A 206 10.83 -16.78 -15.89
C VAL A 206 9.88 -16.40 -14.75
N MET A 207 8.72 -17.05 -14.71
CA MET A 207 7.67 -16.78 -13.73
C MET A 207 7.89 -17.49 -12.39
N THR A 208 8.81 -18.44 -12.31
CA THR A 208 9.18 -19.13 -11.07
C THR A 208 10.03 -18.20 -10.21
N PRO A 209 9.54 -17.77 -9.04
CA PRO A 209 10.39 -17.09 -8.08
C PRO A 209 11.48 -18.06 -7.61
N ASP A 210 12.73 -17.57 -7.56
CA ASP A 210 13.87 -18.39 -7.16
C ASP A 210 13.60 -19.13 -5.84
N PHE A 211 13.69 -20.45 -5.89
CA PHE A 211 13.40 -21.36 -4.79
C PHE A 211 14.51 -21.36 -3.72
N HIS A 212 15.73 -20.96 -4.09
CA HIS A 212 16.95 -21.18 -3.31
C HIS A 212 17.49 -19.92 -2.63
N THR A 213 17.17 -18.73 -3.13
CA THR A 213 17.60 -17.49 -2.48
C THR A 213 16.56 -16.99 -1.48
N ARG A 214 17.03 -16.53 -0.30
CA ARG A 214 16.17 -15.91 0.72
C ARG A 214 15.46 -14.65 0.21
N THR A 215 15.83 -14.12 -0.96
CA THR A 215 15.39 -12.83 -1.51
C THR A 215 13.96 -12.81 -2.05
N THR A 216 13.28 -13.95 -2.10
CA THR A 216 11.92 -14.10 -2.63
C THR A 216 11.05 -14.99 -1.74
N ALA A 217 11.22 -15.04 -0.42
CA ALA A 217 10.34 -15.84 0.43
C ALA A 217 8.85 -15.41 0.29
N PRO A 218 7.87 -16.33 0.24
CA PRO A 218 6.45 -15.98 0.26
C PRO A 218 6.11 -15.12 1.47
N GLY A 219 5.36 -14.04 1.23
CA GLY A 219 5.04 -13.05 2.25
C GLY A 219 6.11 -11.97 2.47
N CYS A 220 7.29 -12.08 1.85
CA CYS A 220 8.22 -10.96 1.77
C CYS A 220 7.70 -9.86 0.86
N LYS A 221 7.02 -10.22 -0.22
CA LYS A 221 6.17 -9.30 -0.98
C LYS A 221 4.71 -9.66 -0.74
N ARG A 222 3.82 -8.75 -1.13
CA ARG A 222 2.38 -9.03 -1.16
C ARG A 222 2.14 -10.27 -2.03
N LEU A 223 1.42 -11.25 -1.50
CA LEU A 223 0.90 -12.36 -2.29
C LEU A 223 -0.16 -11.82 -3.24
N LEU A 224 -0.06 -12.19 -4.51
CA LEU A 224 -0.89 -11.63 -5.56
C LEU A 224 -2.03 -12.58 -5.89
N LEU A 225 -3.25 -12.05 -5.96
CA LEU A 225 -4.43 -12.84 -6.32
C LEU A 225 -4.44 -13.04 -7.84
N ASP A 226 -4.32 -14.28 -8.27
CA ASP A 226 -4.38 -14.63 -9.69
C ASP A 226 -5.83 -14.58 -10.18
N ALA A 227 -6.17 -13.47 -10.83
CA ALA A 227 -7.48 -13.23 -11.44
C ALA A 227 -7.46 -13.52 -12.95
N GLY A 228 -6.78 -14.60 -13.37
CA GLY A 228 -6.55 -14.93 -14.79
C GLY A 228 -5.32 -14.26 -15.38
N TYR A 229 -4.34 -13.92 -14.53
CA TYR A 229 -3.11 -13.27 -14.93
C TYR A 229 -2.10 -14.27 -15.49
N LEU A 230 -1.87 -15.38 -14.81
CA LEU A 230 -0.88 -16.38 -15.23
C LEU A 230 -1.07 -16.91 -16.66
N PRO A 231 -2.31 -17.16 -17.14
CA PRO A 231 -2.53 -17.56 -18.54
C PRO A 231 -2.28 -16.43 -19.56
N GLY A 232 -2.41 -15.17 -19.11
CA GLY A 232 -2.28 -13.95 -19.92
C GLY A 232 -0.86 -13.42 -20.03
N VAL A 233 0.10 -13.96 -19.26
CA VAL A 233 1.50 -13.54 -19.31
C VAL A 233 2.11 -13.84 -20.69
N ARG A 234 2.81 -12.85 -21.23
CA ARG A 234 3.64 -12.95 -22.44
C ARG A 234 4.93 -12.20 -22.13
N ASP A 235 5.99 -12.92 -21.79
CA ASP A 235 7.29 -12.32 -21.53
C ASP A 235 8.07 -12.14 -22.83
N ASP A 236 8.85 -11.06 -22.95
CA ASP A 236 9.73 -10.83 -24.08
C ASP A 236 11.11 -11.42 -23.82
N ALA A 237 11.54 -12.37 -24.66
CA ALA A 237 12.84 -13.03 -24.53
C ALA A 237 14.02 -12.16 -25.04
N GLY A 238 13.94 -10.83 -24.88
CA GLY A 238 15.00 -9.89 -25.28
C GLY A 238 15.07 -9.56 -26.78
N GLU A 239 13.98 -9.73 -27.52
CA GLU A 239 13.87 -9.31 -28.93
C GLU A 239 13.39 -7.85 -29.06
N GLU A 240 13.76 -7.18 -30.16
CA GLU A 240 13.18 -5.88 -30.51
C GLU A 240 11.73 -6.06 -30.96
N ILE A 241 10.80 -5.55 -30.18
CA ILE A 241 9.36 -5.68 -30.44
C ILE A 241 8.80 -4.30 -30.77
N PRO A 242 8.16 -4.08 -31.94
CA PRO A 242 7.46 -2.83 -32.21
C PRO A 242 6.23 -2.71 -31.30
N ILE A 243 6.12 -1.61 -30.55
CA ILE A 243 5.04 -1.35 -29.57
C ILE A 243 4.28 -0.09 -29.96
N ASP A 244 2.95 -0.13 -29.89
CA ASP A 244 2.09 1.03 -30.14
C ASP A 244 1.71 1.80 -28.87
N VAL A 245 1.54 1.07 -27.75
CA VAL A 245 1.09 1.61 -26.46
C VAL A 245 1.91 1.06 -25.31
N ILE A 246 2.37 1.93 -24.40
CA ILE A 246 3.10 1.53 -23.19
C ILE A 246 2.26 1.85 -21.94
N ILE A 247 2.02 0.83 -21.12
CA ILE A 247 1.34 0.93 -19.83
C ILE A 247 2.33 0.69 -18.71
N PHE A 248 2.59 1.73 -17.91
CA PHE A 248 3.44 1.61 -16.73
C PHE A 248 2.64 1.07 -15.54
N ALA A 249 2.89 -0.19 -15.17
CA ALA A 249 2.39 -0.86 -13.97
C ALA A 249 3.47 -0.93 -12.87
N THR A 250 4.24 0.16 -12.73
CA THR A 250 5.48 0.27 -11.95
C THR A 250 5.29 0.71 -10.50
N GLY A 251 4.05 0.77 -10.03
CA GLY A 251 3.71 1.10 -8.64
C GLY A 251 3.93 2.58 -8.28
N PHE A 252 4.22 2.82 -7.01
CA PHE A 252 4.24 4.15 -6.41
C PHE A 252 5.51 4.40 -5.60
N THR A 253 5.91 5.66 -5.47
CA THR A 253 6.92 6.08 -4.50
C THR A 253 6.26 6.25 -3.13
N ALA A 254 6.67 5.42 -2.18
CA ALA A 254 6.28 5.54 -0.78
C ALA A 254 7.34 6.32 0.02
N GLY A 255 6.95 6.83 1.18
CA GLY A 255 7.87 7.42 2.15
C GLY A 255 8.38 8.82 1.84
N LYS A 256 7.62 9.60 1.06
CA LYS A 256 7.82 11.04 0.92
C LYS A 256 6.58 11.76 1.40
N TYR A 257 6.78 12.84 2.16
CA TYR A 257 5.69 13.74 2.48
C TYR A 257 5.26 14.50 1.21
N PRO A 258 3.96 14.60 0.92
CA PRO A 258 3.48 15.03 -0.39
C PRO A 258 3.70 16.51 -0.73
N PHE A 259 3.80 17.38 0.27
CA PHE A 259 4.00 18.83 0.15
C PHE A 259 4.94 19.33 1.25
N HIS A 260 5.40 20.57 1.15
CA HIS A 260 6.29 21.17 2.15
C HIS A 260 5.55 21.36 3.48
N VAL A 261 6.09 20.84 4.58
CA VAL A 261 5.51 21.03 5.91
C VAL A 261 6.59 21.38 6.90
N SER A 262 6.45 22.51 7.58
CA SER A 262 7.34 22.92 8.66
C SER A 262 6.67 22.84 10.03
N GLY A 263 7.50 22.52 11.03
CA GLY A 263 7.11 22.35 12.42
C GLY A 263 7.39 23.56 13.32
N ILE A 264 7.46 23.30 14.63
CA ILE A 264 7.78 24.30 15.67
C ILE A 264 9.11 25.01 15.37
N ASP A 265 10.10 24.26 14.89
CA ASP A 265 11.47 24.76 14.68
C ASP A 265 11.67 25.34 13.27
N GLY A 266 10.59 25.48 12.48
CA GLY A 266 10.65 25.94 11.08
C GLY A 266 11.28 24.91 10.12
N GLU A 267 11.86 23.82 10.62
CA GLU A 267 12.41 22.76 9.80
C GLU A 267 11.33 21.97 9.06
N ALA A 268 11.61 21.67 7.80
CA ALA A 268 10.73 20.89 6.95
C ALA A 268 10.81 19.40 7.30
N ILE A 269 9.67 18.70 7.30
CA ILE A 269 9.60 17.26 7.56
C ILE A 269 10.47 16.44 6.59
N GLN A 270 10.70 16.94 5.37
CA GLN A 270 11.61 16.33 4.40
C GLN A 270 13.06 16.33 4.89
N GLY A 271 13.49 17.39 5.59
CA GLY A 271 14.81 17.48 6.22
C GLY A 271 14.95 16.45 7.33
N TYR A 272 13.97 16.41 8.23
CA TYR A 272 13.88 15.41 9.30
C TYR A 272 13.96 13.97 8.77
N TYR A 273 13.16 13.61 7.75
CA TYR A 273 13.23 12.26 7.16
C TYR A 273 14.55 11.95 6.46
N LYS A 274 15.23 12.96 5.90
CA LYS A 274 16.54 12.78 5.28
C LYS A 274 17.59 12.44 6.33
N GLU A 275 17.59 13.15 7.45
CA GLU A 275 18.50 12.91 8.57
C GLU A 275 18.29 11.52 9.18
N TYR A 276 17.04 11.12 9.38
CA TYR A 276 16.67 9.81 9.95
C TYR A 276 16.77 8.63 8.97
N GLY A 277 17.18 8.87 7.72
CA GLY A 277 17.32 7.84 6.68
C GLY A 277 15.99 7.29 6.13
N GLY A 278 14.87 7.93 6.45
CA GLY A 278 13.53 7.56 6.00
C GLY A 278 12.43 8.09 6.92
N PRO A 279 11.15 7.90 6.54
CA PRO A 279 10.01 8.26 7.38
C PRO A 279 9.99 7.55 8.72
N THR A 280 9.83 8.33 9.78
CA THR A 280 9.55 7.87 11.14
C THR A 280 8.31 8.59 11.66
N ALA A 281 7.56 7.89 12.49
CA ALA A 281 6.41 8.45 13.18
C ALA A 281 6.16 7.69 14.49
N TYR A 282 5.57 8.36 15.48
CA TYR A 282 5.08 7.72 16.68
C TYR A 282 3.68 7.17 16.45
N LEU A 283 3.51 5.87 16.73
CA LEU A 283 2.27 5.13 16.47
C LEU A 283 1.73 5.28 15.04
N ASP A 284 2.63 5.52 14.07
CA ASP A 284 2.31 5.73 12.66
C ASP A 284 1.37 6.93 12.40
N THR A 285 1.34 7.90 13.35
CA THR A 285 0.42 9.04 13.31
C THR A 285 1.11 10.40 13.14
N THR A 286 2.12 10.71 13.94
CA THR A 286 2.75 12.04 13.96
C THR A 286 4.26 11.91 14.14
N ALA A 287 5.01 12.85 13.59
CA ALA A 287 6.45 12.96 13.80
C ALA A 287 6.76 14.04 14.86
N PRO A 288 7.96 14.03 15.47
CA PRO A 288 8.44 15.12 16.30
C PRO A 288 8.45 16.45 15.54
N GLY A 289 8.33 17.55 16.28
CA GLY A 289 8.37 18.91 15.73
C GLY A 289 7.11 19.32 14.97
N LEU A 290 6.18 18.41 14.64
CA LEU A 290 4.93 18.71 13.93
C LEU A 290 3.73 18.69 14.90
N PRO A 291 3.25 19.84 15.40
CA PRO A 291 2.20 19.87 16.41
C PRO A 291 0.86 19.59 15.78
N SER A 292 0.04 18.73 16.39
CA SER A 292 -1.35 18.44 15.99
C SER A 292 -1.56 17.90 14.55
N LEU A 293 -0.51 17.84 13.71
CA LEU A 293 -0.55 17.36 12.34
C LEU A 293 -0.39 15.83 12.31
N ARG A 294 -1.28 15.15 11.59
CA ARG A 294 -1.34 13.69 11.60
C ARG A 294 -1.36 13.10 10.19
N CYS A 295 -0.58 12.03 10.02
CA CYS A 295 -0.66 11.11 8.90
C CYS A 295 -1.81 10.14 9.15
N ALA A 296 -2.88 10.24 8.36
CA ALA A 296 -4.03 9.35 8.50
C ALA A 296 -3.83 8.06 7.70
N LEU A 297 -3.37 6.98 8.35
CA LEU A 297 -3.36 5.64 7.73
C LEU A 297 -4.37 4.67 8.38
N HIS A 298 -4.81 4.89 9.63
CA HIS A 298 -5.70 3.95 10.34
C HIS A 298 -6.81 4.66 11.14
N SER A 299 -8.08 4.35 10.91
CA SER A 299 -9.26 5.07 11.47
C SER A 299 -9.39 5.17 13.01
N SER A 300 -8.47 4.66 13.83
CA SER A 300 -8.52 4.67 15.30
C SER A 300 -7.83 5.88 15.97
N HIS A 301 -7.82 7.05 15.33
CA HIS A 301 -7.02 8.23 15.74
C HIS A 301 -7.69 9.19 16.74
N SER A 302 -8.90 8.90 17.23
CA SER A 302 -9.70 9.90 17.96
C SER A 302 -9.12 10.29 19.32
N GLN A 303 -8.32 9.44 19.96
CA GLN A 303 -7.93 9.68 21.37
C GLN A 303 -6.77 10.65 21.55
N MET A 304 -5.84 10.76 20.59
CA MET A 304 -4.72 11.72 20.69
C MET A 304 -5.19 13.17 20.50
N ILE A 305 -6.24 13.41 19.71
CA ILE A 305 -6.80 14.76 19.54
C ILE A 305 -7.88 15.09 20.57
N ALA A 306 -8.38 14.11 21.33
CA ALA A 306 -9.45 14.34 22.30
C ALA A 306 -9.19 15.54 23.24
N PRO A 307 -7.97 15.78 23.78
CA PRO A 307 -7.69 16.96 24.59
C PRO A 307 -7.83 18.29 23.83
N VAL A 308 -7.50 18.32 22.53
CA VAL A 308 -7.64 19.52 21.69
C VAL A 308 -9.11 19.82 21.40
N PHE A 309 -9.89 18.79 21.05
CA PHE A 309 -11.33 18.97 20.82
C PHE A 309 -12.10 19.31 22.10
N SER A 310 -11.65 18.82 23.26
CA SER A 310 -12.28 19.17 24.55
C SER A 310 -11.81 20.52 25.10
N GLY A 311 -10.88 21.21 24.43
CA GLY A 311 -10.28 22.45 24.91
C GLY A 311 -9.35 22.28 26.12
N ALA A 312 -8.94 21.05 26.45
CA ALA A 312 -7.99 20.76 27.53
C ALA A 312 -6.52 21.04 27.15
N ALA A 313 -6.23 21.18 25.85
CA ALA A 313 -4.94 21.61 25.32
C ALA A 313 -5.16 22.35 23.99
N SER A 314 -4.32 23.35 23.67
CA SER A 314 -4.38 24.02 22.36
C SER A 314 -3.73 23.17 21.25
N SER A 315 -2.66 22.45 21.58
CA SER A 315 -1.94 21.58 20.65
C SER A 315 -1.25 20.43 21.40
N PHE A 316 -0.72 19.46 20.65
CA PHE A 316 0.18 18.46 21.19
C PHE A 316 1.30 18.16 20.19
N VAL A 317 2.47 17.78 20.70
CA VAL A 317 3.60 17.34 19.88
C VAL A 317 4.23 16.10 20.51
N VAL A 318 4.75 15.20 19.67
CA VAL A 318 5.49 14.04 20.15
C VAL A 318 6.93 14.42 20.42
N THR A 319 7.47 13.96 21.55
CA THR A 319 8.88 14.16 21.88
C THR A 319 9.77 13.28 20.99
N PRO A 320 10.97 13.76 20.58
CA PRO A 320 11.93 12.95 19.82
C PRO A 320 12.23 11.61 20.50
N ALA A 321 12.49 11.62 21.81
CA ALA A 321 12.77 10.40 22.58
C ALA A 321 11.65 9.35 22.53
N ALA A 322 10.37 9.77 22.56
CA ALA A 322 9.25 8.84 22.45
C ALA A 322 9.12 8.25 21.04
N CYS A 323 9.34 9.07 20.01
CA CYS A 323 9.36 8.64 18.61
C CYS A 323 10.48 7.63 18.37
N ASP A 324 11.69 7.94 18.83
CA ASP A 324 12.88 7.09 18.64
C ASP A 324 12.75 5.76 19.36
N ALA A 325 12.29 5.78 20.63
CA ALA A 325 12.04 4.56 21.39
C ALA A 325 10.98 3.67 20.71
N TYR A 326 9.91 4.27 20.18
CA TYR A 326 8.89 3.53 19.42
C TYR A 326 9.49 2.91 18.16
N ASN A 327 10.15 3.72 17.32
CA ASN A 327 10.70 3.27 16.04
C ASN A 327 11.78 2.20 16.24
N ALA A 328 12.69 2.37 17.20
CA ALA A 328 13.69 1.35 17.54
C ALA A 328 13.06 0.03 18.00
N LYS A 329 11.92 0.07 18.70
CA LYS A 329 11.16 -1.13 19.08
C LYS A 329 10.48 -1.79 17.88
N ILE A 330 9.97 -1.00 16.93
CA ILE A 330 9.35 -1.49 15.70
C ILE A 330 10.40 -2.12 14.78
N GLN A 331 11.53 -1.46 14.53
CA GLN A 331 12.60 -1.99 13.68
C GLN A 331 13.18 -3.29 14.24
N ARG A 332 13.47 -3.37 15.56
CA ARG A 332 13.90 -4.63 16.21
C ARG A 332 12.92 -5.79 16.01
N ARG A 333 11.61 -5.52 15.99
CA ARG A 333 10.59 -6.55 15.70
C ARG A 333 10.54 -6.95 14.22
N LEU A 334 10.97 -6.07 13.32
CA LEU A 334 10.98 -6.31 11.88
C LEU A 334 12.26 -7.04 11.42
N GLU A 335 13.39 -6.86 12.12
CA GLU A 335 14.68 -7.50 11.81
C GLU A 335 14.58 -9.02 11.59
N GLY A 336 13.83 -9.72 12.44
CA GLY A 336 13.61 -11.17 12.34
C GLY A 336 12.47 -11.59 11.40
N SER A 337 11.83 -10.65 10.70
CA SER A 337 10.63 -10.93 9.90
C SER A 337 10.94 -11.24 8.44
N VAL A 338 10.02 -11.94 7.77
CA VAL A 338 10.08 -12.21 6.33
C VAL A 338 10.16 -10.93 5.49
N LEU A 339 9.64 -9.79 6.00
CA LEU A 339 9.62 -8.50 5.29
C LEU A 339 11.01 -7.92 5.03
N MET A 340 12.01 -8.36 5.80
CA MET A 340 13.42 -7.96 5.64
C MET A 340 14.16 -8.77 4.59
N GLN A 341 13.58 -9.87 4.10
CA GLN A 341 14.27 -10.80 3.23
C GLN A 341 14.36 -10.32 1.77
N CYS A 342 13.60 -9.30 1.37
CA CYS A 342 13.55 -8.73 0.02
C CYS A 342 13.53 -7.19 0.06
N VAL A 343 13.57 -6.55 -1.11
CA VAL A 343 13.55 -5.08 -1.24
C VAL A 343 12.23 -4.59 -1.89
N PRO A 344 11.13 -4.51 -1.14
CA PRO A 344 9.84 -4.01 -1.61
C PRO A 344 9.70 -2.50 -1.36
N TRP A 345 8.59 -1.93 -1.83
CA TRP A 345 8.31 -0.49 -1.80
C TRP A 345 8.27 0.14 -0.39
N TYR A 346 8.01 -0.65 0.65
CA TYR A 346 7.95 -0.17 2.05
C TYR A 346 9.33 -0.10 2.74
N ARG A 347 10.41 -0.47 2.04
CA ARG A 347 11.79 -0.22 2.49
C ARG A 347 12.28 1.08 1.86
N ALA A 348 12.51 2.10 2.68
CA ALA A 348 12.85 3.44 2.20
C ALA A 348 14.16 3.39 1.39
N GLY A 349 14.09 3.63 0.08
CA GLY A 349 15.27 3.65 -0.79
C GLY A 349 16.11 2.37 -0.83
N GLY A 350 15.55 1.21 -0.45
CA GLY A 350 16.30 -0.04 -0.34
C GLY A 350 17.18 -0.17 0.91
N THR A 351 17.10 0.79 1.84
CA THR A 351 17.75 0.71 3.16
C THR A 351 17.20 -0.48 3.97
N ARG A 352 17.83 -0.79 5.11
CA ARG A 352 17.32 -1.80 6.06
C ARG A 352 16.09 -1.32 6.83
N GLN A 353 15.63 -0.09 6.66
CA GLN A 353 14.50 0.45 7.40
C GLN A 353 13.17 0.16 6.70
N VAL A 354 12.24 -0.47 7.43
CA VAL A 354 10.86 -0.66 6.98
C VAL A 354 10.00 0.48 7.52
N THR A 355 9.34 1.24 6.65
CA THR A 355 8.74 2.54 7.00
C THR A 355 7.22 2.61 6.86
N SER A 356 6.58 1.54 6.38
CA SER A 356 5.13 1.55 6.08
C SER A 356 4.38 0.32 6.59
N VAL A 357 4.96 -0.46 7.52
CA VAL A 357 4.35 -1.69 8.03
C VAL A 357 4.51 -1.82 9.54
N PHE A 358 3.39 -2.05 10.23
CA PHE A 358 3.40 -2.39 11.65
C PHE A 358 3.61 -3.91 11.87
N PRO A 359 4.64 -4.34 12.64
CA PRO A 359 4.94 -5.75 12.88
C PRO A 359 4.09 -6.34 14.01
N GLY A 360 2.77 -6.24 13.92
CA GLY A 360 1.82 -6.69 14.93
C GLY A 360 0.44 -7.02 14.35
N PRO A 361 -0.41 -7.77 15.08
CA PRO A 361 -1.82 -7.89 14.74
C PRO A 361 -2.51 -6.53 14.92
N VAL A 362 -3.63 -6.33 14.23
CA VAL A 362 -4.40 -5.08 14.28
C VAL A 362 -4.89 -4.78 15.70
N THR A 363 -5.22 -5.80 16.51
CA THR A 363 -5.54 -5.61 17.94
C THR A 363 -4.42 -4.97 18.72
N LEU A 364 -3.18 -5.41 18.52
CA LEU A 364 -2.04 -4.86 19.25
C LEU A 364 -1.85 -3.38 18.88
N PHE A 365 -1.95 -3.06 17.59
CA PHE A 365 -1.88 -1.68 17.12
C PHE A 365 -2.99 -0.84 17.76
N TRP A 366 -4.24 -1.32 17.67
CA TRP A 366 -5.40 -0.67 18.26
C TRP A 366 -5.27 -0.46 19.77
N CYS A 367 -4.84 -1.47 20.53
CA CYS A 367 -4.63 -1.34 21.98
C CYS A 367 -3.59 -0.28 22.34
N ARG A 368 -2.51 -0.16 21.55
CA ARG A 368 -1.50 0.92 21.75
C ARG A 368 -2.09 2.30 21.48
N MET A 369 -2.93 2.42 20.45
CA MET A 369 -3.61 3.66 20.09
C MET A 369 -4.64 4.11 21.13
N ARG A 370 -5.14 3.20 21.99
CA ARG A 370 -6.16 3.48 23.01
C ARG A 370 -5.66 4.12 24.29
N LYS A 371 -4.35 4.27 24.47
CA LYS A 371 -3.76 4.86 25.67
C LYS A 371 -2.52 5.65 25.27
N PRO A 372 -2.69 6.85 24.67
CA PRO A 372 -1.55 7.73 24.45
C PRO A 372 -0.85 7.99 25.79
N VAL A 373 0.47 7.87 25.78
CA VAL A 373 1.28 8.18 26.95
C VAL A 373 1.59 9.66 26.90
N TRP A 374 0.93 10.41 27.78
CA TRP A 374 1.18 11.84 27.94
C TRP A 374 2.39 12.03 28.87
N GLY A 375 3.33 12.86 28.44
CA GLY A 375 4.40 13.31 29.33
C GLY A 375 3.84 14.17 30.45
N SER A 376 4.50 14.19 31.61
CA SER A 376 4.26 15.19 32.65
C SER A 376 4.83 16.55 32.22
N GLY A 377 4.26 17.13 31.15
CA GLY A 377 4.58 18.47 30.65
C GLY A 377 3.43 19.41 30.93
N GLY A 378 3.73 20.58 31.51
CA GLY A 378 2.80 21.50 32.16
C GLY A 378 1.67 22.07 31.30
N ARG A 379 0.69 22.65 32.01
CA ARG A 379 -0.45 23.39 31.47
C ARG A 379 -0.06 24.43 30.45
#